data_AF-A0A0D8YDR3-F1
#
_entry.id   AF-A0A0D8YDR3-F1
#
_cell.length_a   1.000
_cell.length_b   1.000
_cell.length_c   1.000
_cell.angle_alpha   90.00
_cell.angle_beta   90.00
_cell.angle_gamma   90.00
#
_symmetry.space_group_name_H-M   'P 1'
#
loop_
_entity.id
_entity.type
_entity.pdbx_description
1 polymer ?
#
loop_
_entity_poly.entity_id
_entity_poly.type
_entity_poly.pdbx_seq_one_letter_code
_entity_poly.pdbx_strand_id
1 'polypeptide(L)'
;MIFFNTPSYQNSTTNRKMKRLTCRKCEGHGIISMLKGHASACPFNYCSCDRCETVMNMRANALIRRFHHRQPGQKLALLKTIRSRNGNMRLRIVPKRNQLERESHLCSFRKLHRQED
;
A
#
# COMPACT_ATOMS: atom_id res chain seq x y z
N MET A 1 -1.17 20.66 38.27
CA MET A 1 -0.17 19.79 37.62
C MET A 1 -0.90 18.93 36.59
N ILE A 2 -0.31 18.79 35.41
CA ILE A 2 -0.94 18.40 34.15
C ILE A 2 -1.12 16.88 34.12
N PHE A 3 -2.36 16.39 33.93
CA PHE A 3 -2.63 14.96 33.77
C PHE A 3 -2.21 14.52 32.36
N PHE A 4 -1.10 13.80 32.26
CA PHE A 4 -0.71 13.11 31.03
C PHE A 4 -1.65 11.91 30.80
N ASN A 5 -2.53 12.04 29.81
CA ASN A 5 -3.39 10.95 29.35
C ASN A 5 -2.53 9.90 28.65
N THR A 6 -2.43 8.71 29.23
CA THR A 6 -1.78 7.54 28.63
C THR A 6 -2.75 6.89 27.64
N PRO A 7 -2.37 6.62 26.37
CA PRO A 7 -3.22 5.85 25.47
C PRO A 7 -3.18 4.38 25.90
N SER A 8 -4.26 3.93 26.54
CA SER A 8 -4.43 2.55 27.00
C SER A 8 -4.36 1.58 25.81
N TYR A 9 -3.26 0.82 25.73
CA TYR A 9 -3.07 -0.30 24.81
C TYR A 9 -4.00 -1.46 25.23
N GLN A 10 -5.15 -1.57 24.58
CA GLN A 10 -6.10 -2.66 24.82
C GLN A 10 -5.60 -3.97 24.22
N ASN A 11 -4.93 -4.79 25.03
CA ASN A 11 -4.67 -6.20 24.74
C ASN A 11 -5.99 -6.99 24.75
N SER A 12 -6.45 -7.43 23.58
CA SER A 12 -7.72 -8.15 23.44
C SER A 12 -7.56 -9.66 23.58
N THR A 13 -8.10 -10.20 24.68
CA THR A 13 -8.37 -11.63 24.93
C THR A 13 -9.39 -12.19 23.93
N THR A 14 -9.27 -13.50 23.70
CA THR A 14 -9.99 -14.31 22.71
C THR A 14 -11.50 -14.40 22.98
N ASN A 15 -12.31 -13.71 22.16
CA ASN A 15 -13.73 -13.98 21.96
C ASN A 15 -14.06 -13.59 20.51
N ARG A 16 -14.88 -14.36 19.77
CA ARG A 16 -15.21 -14.13 18.34
C ARG A 16 -16.08 -12.87 18.13
N LYS A 17 -15.72 -11.74 18.72
CA LYS A 17 -16.19 -10.40 18.34
C LYS A 17 -15.42 -10.01 17.09
N MET A 18 -16.13 -9.65 16.01
CA MET A 18 -15.53 -9.15 14.76
C MET A 18 -14.45 -8.13 15.08
N LYS A 19 -13.17 -8.49 14.88
CA LYS A 19 -12.05 -7.60 15.19
C LYS A 19 -12.20 -6.35 14.33
N ARG A 20 -12.36 -5.22 15.00
CA ARG A 20 -12.37 -3.90 14.37
C ARG A 20 -11.04 -3.72 13.64
N LEU A 21 -11.09 -3.58 12.32
CA LEU A 21 -9.88 -3.45 11.50
C LEU A 21 -9.32 -2.04 11.64
N THR A 22 -8.03 -1.94 11.98
CA THR A 22 -7.29 -0.68 12.15
C THR A 22 -6.46 -0.36 10.90
N CYS A 23 -6.09 0.91 10.75
CA CYS A 23 -5.22 1.36 9.67
C CYS A 23 -3.76 0.97 9.95
N ARG A 24 -3.25 -0.02 9.21
CA ARG A 24 -1.87 -0.51 9.32
C ARG A 24 -0.80 0.57 9.13
N LYS A 25 -1.09 1.61 8.34
CA LYS A 25 -0.16 2.74 8.16
C LYS A 25 -0.06 3.58 9.42
N CYS A 26 -1.19 3.98 10.00
CA CYS A 26 -1.21 4.73 11.26
C CYS A 26 -0.59 3.93 12.40
N GLU A 27 -0.89 2.62 12.48
CA GLU A 27 -0.29 1.71 13.45
C GLU A 27 1.24 1.73 13.36
N GLY A 28 1.80 1.72 12.14
CA GLY A 28 3.25 1.83 11.91
C GLY A 28 3.88 3.16 12.35
N HIS A 29 3.08 4.20 12.59
CA HIS A 29 3.49 5.51 13.10
C HIS A 29 3.05 5.78 14.56
N GLY A 30 2.51 4.77 15.25
CA GLY A 30 2.08 4.88 16.65
C GLY A 30 0.68 5.47 16.85
N ILE A 31 -0.10 5.65 15.78
CA ILE A 31 -1.47 6.18 15.84
C ILE A 31 -2.47 5.05 15.55
N ILE A 32 -3.44 4.83 16.41
CA ILE A 32 -4.48 3.83 16.18
C ILE A 32 -5.71 4.52 15.59
N SER A 33 -5.99 4.25 14.32
CA SER A 33 -7.18 4.75 13.62
C SER A 33 -8.01 3.60 13.06
N MET A 34 -9.32 3.68 13.20
CA MET A 34 -10.28 2.71 12.66
C MET A 34 -10.26 2.75 11.13
N LEU A 35 -10.11 1.60 10.45
CA LEU A 35 -9.95 1.58 8.99
C LEU A 35 -11.21 2.01 8.24
N LYS A 36 -12.41 1.76 8.80
CA LYS A 36 -13.70 2.08 8.16
C LYS A 36 -13.78 3.60 7.92
N GLY A 37 -13.76 4.00 6.64
CA GLY A 37 -13.85 5.41 6.22
C GLY A 37 -12.55 6.22 6.36
N HIS A 38 -11.49 5.67 6.96
CA HIS A 38 -10.27 6.42 7.26
C HIS A 38 -9.30 6.55 6.09
N ALA A 39 -9.35 5.63 5.11
CA ALA A 39 -8.32 5.57 4.07
C ALA A 39 -8.15 6.88 3.26
N SER A 40 -9.19 7.73 3.19
CA SER A 40 -9.17 8.98 2.42
C SER A 40 -8.65 10.16 3.25
N ALA A 41 -8.90 10.13 4.55
CA ALA A 41 -8.45 11.12 5.52
C ALA A 41 -7.16 10.70 6.24
N CYS A 42 -6.51 9.61 5.80
CA CYS A 42 -5.32 9.10 6.45
C CYS A 42 -4.15 10.10 6.31
N PRO A 43 -3.54 10.57 7.42
CA PRO A 43 -2.42 11.50 7.35
C PRO A 43 -1.19 10.87 6.66
N PHE A 44 -1.05 9.55 6.75
CA PHE A 44 0.05 8.79 6.14
C PHE A 44 -0.31 8.19 4.77
N ASN A 45 -1.36 8.67 4.10
CA ASN A 45 -1.80 8.12 2.82
C ASN A 45 -0.66 8.14 1.78
N TYR A 46 0.12 9.23 1.77
CA TYR A 46 1.28 9.44 0.88
C TYR A 46 2.63 9.17 1.53
N CYS A 47 2.67 8.65 2.78
CA CYS A 47 3.93 8.32 3.42
C CYS A 47 4.63 7.14 2.71
N SER A 48 5.95 7.30 2.53
CA SER A 48 6.86 6.35 1.86
C SER A 48 8.00 5.87 2.76
N CYS A 49 7.83 5.88 4.09
CA CYS A 49 8.80 5.25 4.98
C CYS A 49 8.81 3.72 4.80
N ASP A 50 9.89 3.05 5.21
CA ASP A 50 10.10 1.61 5.03
C ASP A 50 8.92 0.76 5.54
N ARG A 51 8.31 1.16 6.67
CA ARG A 51 7.12 0.50 7.23
C ARG A 51 5.91 0.66 6.31
N CYS A 52 5.67 1.87 5.81
CA CYS A 52 4.56 2.15 4.88
C CYS A 52 4.77 1.49 3.52
N GLU A 53 6.00 1.42 3.04
CA GLU A 53 6.37 0.70 1.83
C GLU A 53 6.12 -0.80 1.99
N THR A 54 6.54 -1.40 3.11
CA THR A 54 6.25 -2.80 3.45
C THR A 54 4.75 -3.09 3.41
N VAL A 55 3.92 -2.22 4.02
CA VAL A 55 2.45 -2.35 3.97
C VAL A 55 1.92 -2.30 2.54
N MET A 56 2.46 -1.44 1.68
CA MET A 56 2.07 -1.36 0.26
C MET A 56 2.53 -2.60 -0.52
N ASN A 57 3.74 -3.09 -0.29
CA ASN A 57 4.28 -4.30 -0.91
C ASN A 57 3.45 -5.54 -0.53
N MET A 58 3.03 -5.65 0.73
CA MET A 58 2.12 -6.72 1.15
C MET A 58 0.78 -6.67 0.40
N ARG A 59 0.22 -5.46 0.21
CA ARG A 59 -1.02 -5.27 -0.56
C ARG A 59 -0.82 -5.64 -2.04
N ALA A 60 0.28 -5.21 -2.64
CA ALA A 60 0.67 -5.55 -4.00
C ALA A 60 0.80 -7.07 -4.18
N ASN A 61 1.57 -7.74 -3.32
CA ASN A 61 1.78 -9.19 -3.36
C ASN A 61 0.48 -9.97 -3.17
N ALA A 62 -0.44 -9.49 -2.33
CA ALA A 62 -1.76 -10.09 -2.19
C ALA A 62 -2.60 -9.95 -3.47
N LEU A 63 -2.51 -8.82 -4.18
CA LEU A 63 -3.17 -8.66 -5.48
C LEU A 63 -2.55 -9.57 -6.53
N ILE A 64 -1.22 -9.64 -6.61
CA ILE A 64 -0.50 -10.46 -7.60
C ILE A 64 -0.83 -11.93 -7.41
N ARG A 65 -0.81 -12.44 -6.17
CA ARG A 65 -1.23 -13.82 -5.87
C ARG A 65 -2.65 -14.11 -6.35
N ARG A 66 -3.60 -13.19 -6.10
CA ARG A 66 -4.98 -13.31 -6.61
C ARG A 66 -5.06 -13.28 -8.13
N PHE A 67 -4.21 -12.50 -8.79
CA PHE A 67 -4.16 -12.44 -10.25
C PHE A 67 -3.64 -13.75 -10.85
N HIS A 68 -2.51 -14.27 -10.39
CA HIS A 68 -1.96 -15.55 -10.87
C HIS A 68 -2.92 -16.71 -10.62
N HIS A 69 -3.61 -16.73 -9.47
CA HIS A 69 -4.64 -17.74 -9.22
C HIS A 69 -5.80 -17.68 -10.23
N ARG A 70 -6.17 -16.49 -10.72
CA ARG A 70 -7.25 -16.32 -11.70
C ARG A 70 -6.79 -16.52 -13.14
N GLN A 71 -5.51 -16.32 -13.43
CA GLN A 71 -4.93 -16.29 -14.77
C GLN A 71 -3.52 -16.94 -14.77
N PRO A 72 -3.41 -18.27 -14.61
CA PRO A 72 -2.12 -18.95 -14.52
C PRO A 72 -1.25 -18.83 -15.78
N GLY A 73 -1.87 -18.56 -16.94
CA GLY A 73 -1.17 -18.36 -18.23
C GLY A 73 -0.64 -16.94 -18.48
N GLN A 74 -1.09 -15.92 -17.72
CA GLN A 74 -0.59 -14.56 -17.84
C GLN A 74 0.39 -14.27 -16.70
N LYS A 75 1.69 -14.37 -17.00
CA LYS A 75 2.76 -14.06 -16.04
C LYS A 75 3.03 -12.56 -15.90
N LEU A 76 2.62 -11.77 -16.89
CA LEU A 76 3.00 -10.35 -16.98
C LEU A 76 1.84 -9.44 -16.57
N ALA A 77 1.99 -8.79 -15.42
CA ALA A 77 1.00 -7.90 -14.86
C ALA A 77 1.67 -6.63 -14.32
N LEU A 78 1.07 -5.48 -14.60
CA LEU A 78 1.54 -4.19 -14.08
C LEU A 78 0.63 -3.72 -12.96
N LEU A 79 1.24 -3.19 -11.92
CA LEU A 79 0.52 -2.57 -10.81
C LEU A 79 0.44 -1.06 -11.05
N LYS A 80 -0.79 -0.54 -11.14
CA LYS A 80 -1.04 0.90 -11.25
C LYS A 80 -1.73 1.42 -10.00
N THR A 81 -1.25 2.54 -9.50
CA THR A 81 -1.89 3.26 -8.40
C THR A 81 -2.97 4.18 -8.96
N ILE A 82 -4.21 4.03 -8.50
CA ILE A 82 -5.37 4.80 -8.95
C ILE A 82 -5.97 5.54 -7.75
N ARG A 83 -6.29 6.82 -7.95
CA ARG A 83 -7.05 7.62 -6.99
C ARG A 83 -8.54 7.39 -7.23
N SER A 84 -9.21 6.85 -6.22
CA SER A 84 -10.66 6.70 -6.22
C SER A 84 -11.34 8.06 -5.99
N ARG A 85 -12.60 8.20 -6.44
CA ARG A 85 -13.39 9.44 -6.31
C ARG A 85 -13.55 9.91 -4.85
N ASN A 86 -13.47 8.97 -3.90
CA ASN A 86 -13.48 9.25 -2.47
C ASN A 86 -12.10 9.62 -1.89
N GLY A 87 -11.10 9.94 -2.72
CA GLY A 87 -9.74 10.28 -2.27
C GLY A 87 -8.86 9.08 -1.89
N ASN A 88 -9.39 7.85 -1.93
CA ASN A 88 -8.64 6.66 -1.57
C ASN A 88 -7.66 6.24 -2.66
N MET A 89 -6.39 6.09 -2.29
CA MET A 89 -5.36 5.54 -3.17
C MET A 89 -5.43 4.00 -3.17
N ARG A 90 -5.71 3.40 -4.33
CA ARG A 90 -5.88 1.94 -4.48
C ARG A 90 -4.96 1.40 -5.57
N LEU A 91 -4.42 0.21 -5.33
CA LEU A 91 -3.61 -0.51 -6.31
C LEU A 91 -4.53 -1.33 -7.22
N ARG A 92 -4.35 -1.23 -8.54
CA ARG A 92 -5.06 -2.01 -9.56
C ARG A 92 -4.04 -2.78 -10.40
N ILE A 93 -4.31 -4.07 -10.59
CA ILE A 93 -3.56 -4.89 -11.54
C ILE A 93 -4.12 -4.68 -12.94
N VAL A 94 -3.24 -4.44 -13.89
CA VAL A 94 -3.55 -4.38 -15.32
C VAL A 94 -2.73 -5.47 -16.02
N PRO A 95 -3.37 -6.40 -16.75
CA PRO A 95 -2.62 -7.39 -17.53
C PRO A 95 -1.80 -6.68 -18.60
N LYS A 96 -0.49 -6.97 -18.67
CA LYS A 96 0.40 -6.36 -19.66
C LYS A 96 0.21 -7.11 -20.98
N ARG A 97 -0.83 -6.78 -21.75
CA ARG A 97 -0.92 -7.18 -23.16
C ARG A 97 0.12 -6.35 -23.92
N ASN A 98 1.28 -6.95 -24.21
CA ASN A 98 2.32 -6.46 -25.10
C ASN A 98 2.68 -4.97 -24.96
N GLN A 99 3.14 -4.56 -23.79
CA GLN A 99 3.80 -3.27 -23.60
C GLN A 99 5.33 -3.44 -23.61
N LEU A 100 5.86 -4.26 -24.53
CA LEU A 100 7.30 -4.38 -24.75
C LEU A 100 7.81 -3.30 -25.73
N GLU A 101 6.95 -2.66 -26.52
CA GLU A 101 7.39 -1.70 -27.54
C GLU A 101 7.47 -0.23 -27.08
N ARG A 102 6.94 0.13 -25.90
CA ARG A 102 6.91 1.54 -25.46
C ARG A 102 7.80 1.91 -24.27
N GLU A 103 8.35 0.92 -23.56
CA GLU A 103 9.24 1.19 -22.42
C GLU A 103 10.73 1.21 -22.81
N SER A 104 11.08 0.83 -24.05
CA SER A 104 12.43 0.98 -24.63
C SER A 104 12.81 2.42 -24.97
N HIS A 105 11.85 3.33 -25.16
CA HIS A 105 12.14 4.74 -25.48
C HIS A 105 12.21 5.68 -24.27
N LEU A 106 11.84 5.23 -23.06
CA LEU A 106 11.97 6.05 -21.84
C LEU A 106 13.15 5.62 -20.94
N CYS A 107 13.74 4.44 -21.19
CA CYS A 107 14.94 3.96 -20.48
C CYS A 107 16.25 4.50 -21.07
N SER A 108 16.22 5.19 -22.21
CA SER A 108 17.41 5.84 -22.78
C SER A 108 17.69 7.24 -22.21
N PHE A 109 16.77 7.83 -21.44
CA PHE A 109 16.93 9.21 -20.91
C PHE A 109 17.27 9.31 -19.42
N ARG A 110 17.32 8.19 -18.67
CA ARG A 110 17.66 8.20 -17.23
C ARG A 110 18.90 7.38 -16.86
N LYS A 111 19.71 7.01 -17.84
CA LYS A 111 21.02 6.33 -17.66
C LYS A 111 22.22 7.24 -17.98
N LEU A 112 22.12 8.53 -17.72
CA LEU A 112 23.27 9.44 -17.62
C LEU A 112 23.08 10.29 -16.36
N HIS A 113 23.44 9.73 -15.21
CA HIS A 113 24.05 10.41 -14.06
C HIS A 113 24.13 9.43 -12.89
N ARG A 114 25.02 8.45 -13.06
CA ARG A 114 25.79 7.87 -11.96
C ARG A 114 27.17 7.55 -12.52
N GLN A 115 28.09 8.48 -12.28
CA GLN A 115 29.55 8.39 -12.23
C GLN A 115 30.01 9.85 -12.04
N GLU A 116 31.01 10.26 -11.27
CA GLU A 116 31.82 9.81 -10.12
C GLU A 116 32.35 11.13 -9.55
N ASP A 117 32.47 11.25 -8.23
CA ASP A 117 33.51 12.00 -7.50
C ASP A 117 33.31 11.79 -5.99
#